data_AF-A0AAU6MTY2-F1
#
_entry.id   AF-A0AAU6MTY2-F1
#
_cell.length_a   1.000
_cell.length_b   1.000
_cell.length_c   1.000
_cell.angle_alpha   90.00
_cell.angle_beta   90.00
_cell.angle_gamma   90.00
#
_symmetry.space_group_name_H-M   'P 1'
#
loop_
_entity.id
_entity.type
_entity.pdbx_description
1 polymer ?
#
loop_
_entity_poly.entity_id
_entity_poly.type
_entity_poly.pdbx_seq_one_letter_code
_entity_poly.pdbx_strand_id
1 'polypeptide(L)'
;MQRTYLDAILGLSLVLVAEDKAGDIVGAAYPMPPMPIMNGAQQQGFPPEPLMSIPLALAKLCGLSVTEKARGTEWATHLLKPGPWPGAG
;
A
#
# COMPACT_ATOMS: atom_id res chain seq x y z
N MET A 1 22.62 21.52 -5.15
CA MET A 1 22.51 20.10 -4.77
C MET A 1 21.15 19.93 -4.11
N GLN A 2 20.12 19.57 -4.89
CA GLN A 2 18.73 19.52 -4.45
C GLN A 2 18.27 18.06 -4.50
N ARG A 3 18.65 17.31 -3.46
CA ARG A 3 18.18 15.96 -3.16
C ARG A 3 17.15 16.09 -2.05
N THR A 4 15.92 16.41 -2.40
CA THR A 4 14.84 16.51 -1.41
C THR A 4 13.52 16.44 -2.15
N TYR A 5 12.90 15.27 -2.14
CA TYR A 5 11.44 15.01 -2.02
C TYR A 5 11.07 13.59 -2.45
N LEU A 6 11.80 12.98 -3.40
CA LEU A 6 11.44 11.67 -3.97
C LEU A 6 11.93 10.46 -3.16
N ASP A 7 13.09 10.55 -2.52
CA ASP A 7 13.64 9.42 -1.73
C ASP A 7 12.84 9.12 -0.46
N ALA A 8 11.93 10.02 -0.05
CA ALA A 8 11.08 9.86 1.12
C ALA A 8 9.69 9.25 0.82
N ILE A 9 9.33 9.07 -0.45
CA ILE A 9 8.08 8.37 -0.80
C ILE A 9 8.39 6.92 -1.21
N LEU A 10 9.04 6.20 -0.30
CA LEU A 10 9.18 4.74 -0.32
C LEU A 10 7.81 4.00 -0.24
N GLY A 11 6.68 4.71 -0.28
CA GLY A 11 5.33 4.20 -0.13
C GLY A 11 4.39 4.38 -1.32
N LEU A 12 4.89 4.75 -2.51
CA LEU A 12 4.07 4.90 -3.73
C LEU A 12 4.15 3.71 -4.70
N SER A 13 4.67 2.55 -4.26
CA SER A 13 4.32 1.33 -5.00
C SER A 13 2.85 1.02 -4.72
N LEU A 14 1.97 1.39 -5.65
CA LEU A 14 0.55 1.04 -5.64
C LEU A 14 0.31 -0.48 -5.74
N VAL A 15 1.37 -1.28 -5.87
CA VAL A 15 1.33 -2.75 -5.78
C VAL A 15 2.41 -3.19 -4.80
N LEU A 16 2.01 -3.83 -3.70
CA LEU A 16 2.94 -4.53 -2.81
C LEU A 16 3.17 -5.93 -3.37
N VAL A 17 4.41 -6.39 -3.41
CA VAL A 17 4.79 -7.70 -3.92
C VAL A 17 5.54 -8.45 -2.84
N ALA A 18 5.23 -9.74 -2.68
CA ALA A 18 5.96 -10.66 -1.83
C ALA A 18 6.84 -11.55 -2.71
N GLU A 19 8.12 -11.57 -2.38
CA GLU A 19 9.14 -12.39 -3.03
C GLU A 19 9.62 -13.44 -2.03
N ASP A 20 9.73 -14.70 -2.47
CA ASP A 20 10.33 -15.75 -1.65
C ASP A 20 11.87 -15.72 -1.72
N LYS A 21 12.54 -16.61 -0.97
CA LYS A 21 14.00 -16.65 -0.93
C LYS A 21 14.66 -17.05 -2.26
N ALA A 22 13.90 -17.66 -3.18
CA ALA A 22 14.39 -18.04 -4.50
C ALA A 22 14.24 -16.92 -5.53
N GLY A 23 13.59 -15.81 -5.15
CA GLY A 23 13.31 -14.70 -6.03
C GLY A 23 11.98 -14.81 -6.76
N ASP A 24 11.14 -15.79 -6.42
CA ASP A 24 9.83 -15.94 -7.06
C ASP A 24 8.82 -14.97 -6.43
N ILE A 25 8.02 -14.32 -7.28
CA ILE A 25 6.84 -13.57 -6.81
C ILE A 25 5.80 -14.58 -6.33
N VAL A 26 5.51 -14.55 -5.03
CA VAL A 26 4.58 -15.48 -4.37
C VAL A 26 3.28 -14.84 -3.94
N GLY A 27 3.20 -13.52 -3.95
CA GLY A 27 1.97 -12.79 -3.68
C GLY A 27 2.03 -11.32 -4.07
N ALA A 28 0.86 -10.71 -4.20
CA ALA A 28 0.71 -9.30 -4.50
C ALA A 28 -0.53 -8.71 -3.85
N ALA A 29 -0.46 -7.44 -3.48
CA ALA A 29 -1.58 -6.65 -2.98
C ALA A 29 -1.68 -5.35 -3.77
N TYR A 30 -2.88 -5.01 -4.24
CA TYR A 30 -3.14 -3.82 -5.06
C TYR A 30 -3.98 -2.80 -4.31
N PRO A 31 -3.34 -1.78 -3.69
CA PRO A 31 -4.01 -0.59 -3.21
C PRO A 31 -4.41 0.41 -4.32
N MET A 32 -5.53 1.09 -4.10
CA MET A 32 -6.02 2.21 -4.89
C MET A 32 -6.40 3.39 -3.97
N PRO A 33 -6.46 4.62 -4.50
CA PRO A 33 -7.05 5.74 -3.77
C PRO A 33 -8.47 5.42 -3.26
N PRO A 34 -8.83 5.81 -2.03
CA PRO A 34 -10.12 5.48 -1.43
C PRO A 34 -11.24 6.41 -1.93
N MET A 35 -11.54 6.35 -3.23
CA MET A 35 -12.49 7.23 -3.90
C MET A 35 -13.88 7.34 -3.22
N PRO A 36 -14.48 6.26 -2.69
CA PRO A 36 -15.76 6.39 -1.98
C PRO A 36 -15.70 7.28 -0.74
N ILE A 37 -14.59 7.23 0.00
CA ILE A 37 -14.37 8.09 1.19
C ILE A 37 -14.18 9.54 0.73
N MET A 38 -13.34 9.76 -0.28
CA MET A 38 -13.08 11.10 -0.83
C MET A 38 -14.37 11.74 -1.37
N ASN A 39 -15.18 10.98 -2.12
CA ASN A 39 -16.46 11.44 -2.64
C ASN A 39 -17.47 11.72 -1.52
N GLY A 40 -17.54 10.86 -0.49
CA GLY A 40 -18.40 11.09 0.67
C GLY A 40 -18.04 12.37 1.43
N ALA A 41 -16.75 12.62 1.65
CA ALA A 41 -16.28 13.86 2.29
C ALA A 41 -16.56 15.09 1.41
N GLN A 42 -16.37 15.00 0.10
CA GLN A 42 -16.76 16.07 -0.82
C GLN A 42 -18.26 16.39 -0.74
N GLN A 43 -19.13 15.37 -0.71
CA GLN A 43 -20.59 15.53 -0.56
C GLN A 43 -20.98 16.15 0.79
N GLN A 44 -20.13 16.05 1.81
CA GLN A 44 -20.30 16.70 3.11
C GLN A 44 -19.76 18.15 3.14
N GLY A 45 -19.24 18.65 2.03
CA GLY A 45 -18.76 20.04 1.91
C GLY A 45 -17.29 20.25 2.30
N PHE A 46 -16.49 19.19 2.43
CA PHE A 46 -15.06 19.34 2.65
C PHE A 46 -14.38 19.98 1.42
N PRO A 47 -13.48 20.96 1.63
CA PRO A 47 -12.78 21.60 0.53
C PRO A 47 -11.79 20.63 -0.15
N PRO A 48 -11.42 20.86 -1.44
CA PRO A 48 -10.57 19.93 -2.19
C PRO A 48 -9.18 19.70 -1.58
N GLU A 49 -8.60 20.71 -0.95
CA GLU A 49 -7.24 20.67 -0.40
C GLU A 49 -7.04 19.57 0.66
N PRO A 50 -7.88 19.44 1.70
CA PRO A 50 -7.78 18.33 2.65
C PRO A 50 -8.17 16.98 2.04
N LEU A 51 -8.96 16.92 0.97
CA LEU A 51 -9.27 15.65 0.30
C LEU A 51 -8.04 15.05 -0.37
N MET A 52 -7.11 15.88 -0.85
CA MET A 52 -5.86 15.44 -1.49
C MET A 52 -4.90 14.74 -0.52
N SER A 53 -5.05 14.92 0.80
CA SER A 53 -4.21 14.23 1.79
C SER A 53 -4.72 12.84 2.16
N ILE A 54 -6.00 12.52 1.87
CA ILE A 54 -6.62 11.23 2.20
C ILE A 54 -5.84 10.04 1.61
N PRO A 55 -5.41 10.05 0.33
CA PRO A 55 -4.64 8.94 -0.25
C PRO A 55 -3.25 8.73 0.37
N LEU A 56 -2.73 9.69 1.14
CA LEU A 56 -1.46 9.56 1.86
C LEU A 56 -1.62 8.77 3.15
N ALA A 57 -2.81 8.78 3.75
CA ALA A 57 -3.12 8.11 5.00
C ALA A 57 -3.91 6.81 4.82
N LEU A 58 -4.68 6.72 3.74
CA LEU A 58 -5.61 5.62 3.50
C LEU A 58 -5.48 5.11 2.07
N ALA A 59 -5.56 3.79 1.94
CA ALA A 59 -5.68 3.12 0.65
C ALA A 59 -6.85 2.13 0.69
N LYS A 60 -7.57 2.02 -0.42
CA LYS A 60 -8.54 0.96 -0.65
C LYS A 60 -7.80 -0.24 -1.23
N LEU A 61 -7.84 -1.38 -0.55
CA LEU A 61 -7.32 -2.62 -1.11
C LEU A 61 -8.32 -3.19 -2.13
N CYS A 62 -7.90 -3.29 -3.39
CA CYS A 62 -8.73 -3.80 -4.50
C CYS A 62 -8.40 -5.24 -4.88
N GLY A 63 -7.22 -5.74 -4.52
CA GLY A 63 -6.83 -7.12 -4.78
C GLY A 63 -5.76 -7.60 -3.81
N LEU A 64 -5.85 -8.88 -3.46
CA LEU A 64 -4.85 -9.61 -2.70
C LEU A 64 -4.82 -11.03 -3.23
N SER A 65 -3.64 -11.48 -3.66
CA SER A 65 -3.45 -12.82 -4.22
C SER A 65 -2.14 -13.41 -3.76
N VAL A 66 -2.14 -14.72 -3.53
CA VAL A 66 -0.94 -15.53 -3.30
C VAL A 66 -0.97 -16.73 -4.22
N THR A 67 0.21 -17.23 -4.58
CA THR A 67 0.34 -18.49 -5.32
C THR A 67 -0.14 -19.67 -4.48
N GLU A 68 -0.44 -20.80 -5.13
CA GLU A 68 -0.91 -22.00 -4.42
C GLU A 68 0.13 -22.49 -3.41
N LYS A 69 1.42 -22.47 -3.78
CA LYS A 69 2.54 -22.84 -2.90
C LYS A 69 2.67 -21.96 -1.65
N ALA A 70 2.07 -20.77 -1.67
CA ALA A 70 2.10 -19.76 -0.60
C ALA A 70 0.83 -19.76 0.25
N ARG A 71 -0.15 -20.63 -0.03
CA ARG A 71 -1.36 -20.76 0.81
C ARG A 71 -1.02 -21.40 2.15
N GLY A 72 -1.66 -20.90 3.20
CA GLY A 72 -1.47 -21.40 4.57
C GLY A 72 -0.17 -20.96 5.25
N THR A 73 0.67 -20.14 4.60
CA THR A 73 1.96 -19.69 5.13
C THR A 73 2.02 -18.17 5.37
N GLU A 74 0.87 -17.56 5.67
CA GLU A 74 0.73 -16.17 6.13
C GLU A 74 1.25 -15.04 5.21
N TRP A 75 1.67 -15.34 3.97
CA TRP A 75 2.13 -14.32 3.01
C TRP A 75 1.11 -13.20 2.78
N ALA A 76 -0.17 -13.55 2.69
CA ALA A 76 -1.26 -12.59 2.58
C ALA A 76 -1.32 -11.64 3.78
N THR A 77 -1.07 -12.13 4.99
CA THR A 77 -1.04 -11.33 6.22
C THR A 77 0.15 -10.37 6.21
N HIS A 78 1.33 -10.85 5.81
CA HIS A 78 2.54 -10.02 5.73
C HIS A 78 2.44 -8.91 4.69
N LEU A 79 1.72 -9.13 3.59
CA LEU A 79 1.42 -8.09 2.60
C LEU A 79 0.50 -6.98 3.14
N LEU A 80 -0.34 -7.26 4.14
CA LEU A 80 -1.25 -6.28 4.74
C LEU A 80 -0.68 -5.60 5.98
N LYS A 81 0.19 -6.31 6.69
CA LYS A 81 0.87 -5.85 7.89
C LYS A 81 2.36 -6.11 7.68
N PRO A 82 3.05 -5.27 6.88
CA PRO A 82 4.49 -5.33 6.86
C PRO A 82 4.96 -5.16 8.31
N GLY A 83 5.70 -6.15 8.82
CA GLY A 83 6.29 -6.07 10.16
C GLY A 83 7.24 -4.87 10.27
N PRO A 84 7.77 -4.58 11.46
CA PRO A 84 8.78 -3.54 11.60
C PRO A 84 9.93 -3.78 10.62
N TRP A 85 10.35 -2.72 9.93
CA TRP A 85 11.47 -2.75 8.99
C TRP A 85 12.72 -3.26 9.73
N PRO A 86 13.40 -4.32 9.23
CA PRO A 86 14.55 -4.92 9.92
C PRO A 86 15.80 -4.01 9.99
N GLY A 87 15.73 -2.78 9.49
CA GLY A 87 16.79 -1.77 9.58
C GLY A 87 16.42 -0.51 10.37
N ALA A 88 15.40 -0.56 11.24
CA ALA A 88 14.98 0.58 12.08
C ALA A 88 15.56 0.53 13.51
N GLY A 89 16.76 -0.06 13.67
CA GLY A 89 17.52 -0.13 14.92
C GLY A 89 18.80 0.69 14.85
#